data_AF-A0A4Q4RW28-F1
#
_entry.id   AF-A0A4Q4RW28-F1
#
_cell.length_a   1.000
_cell.length_b   1.000
_cell.length_c   1.000
_cell.angle_alpha   90.00
_cell.angle_beta   90.00
_cell.angle_gamma   90.00
#
_symmetry.space_group_name_H-M   'P 1'
#
loop_
_entity.id
_entity.type
_entity.pdbx_description
1 polymer ?
#
loop_
_entity_poly.entity_id
_entity_poly.type
_entity_poly.pdbx_seq_one_letter_code
_entity_poly.pdbx_strand_id
1 'polypeptide(L)'
;MSNNPSDNNDPLGRSLTLGNPGDTPEPRMIYNGRCVVVEAYIENLKNKIPEIKSTLIALNDTISQMASDPTVPPVVVARLRIGVSRHFERTVTQQDMLRNLEEQYKELVDEENEEVK
;
A
#
# COMPACT_ATOMS: atom_id res chain seq x y z
N MET A 1 16.60 -15.11 49.18
CA MET A 1 16.69 -15.24 47.72
C MET A 1 15.75 -14.19 47.13
N SER A 2 16.30 -13.28 46.32
CA SER A 2 15.64 -12.04 45.88
C SER A 2 14.69 -12.33 44.72
N ASN A 3 13.41 -11.97 44.85
CA ASN A 3 12.47 -11.92 43.73
C ASN A 3 12.58 -10.53 43.09
N ASN A 4 13.08 -10.48 41.87
CA ASN A 4 12.96 -9.31 41.00
C ASN A 4 11.98 -9.69 39.89
N PRO A 5 10.77 -9.10 39.80
CA PRO A 5 10.02 -9.14 38.56
C PRO A 5 10.62 -8.07 37.63
N SER A 6 11.29 -8.51 36.56
CA SER A 6 11.65 -7.61 35.48
C SER A 6 10.37 -7.07 34.85
N ASP A 7 10.14 -5.78 35.07
CA ASP A 7 9.33 -4.90 34.22
C ASP A 7 9.70 -5.17 32.74
N ASN A 8 8.87 -5.94 32.06
CA ASN A 8 8.81 -5.94 30.59
C ASN A 8 7.49 -5.26 30.20
N ASN A 9 7.43 -3.95 30.45
CA ASN A 9 6.51 -3.06 29.78
C ASN A 9 6.96 -2.93 28.32
N ASP A 10 6.54 -3.87 27.47
CA ASP A 10 6.48 -3.65 26.03
C ASP A 10 5.05 -3.17 25.70
N PRO A 11 4.84 -1.87 25.46
CA PRO A 11 3.52 -1.29 25.24
C PRO A 11 2.91 -1.70 23.89
N LEU A 12 3.59 -2.53 23.10
CA LEU A 12 3.04 -3.08 21.87
C LEU A 12 2.61 -4.53 21.94
N GLY A 13 2.84 -5.26 23.05
CA GLY A 13 2.12 -6.48 23.46
C GLY A 13 1.86 -7.59 22.43
N ARG A 14 2.40 -7.52 21.21
CA ARG A 14 2.25 -8.48 20.13
C ARG A 14 3.55 -9.24 20.05
N SER A 15 3.85 -9.93 21.15
CA SER A 15 4.74 -11.08 21.08
C SER A 15 4.10 -12.02 20.06
N LEU A 16 4.71 -12.10 18.88
CA LEU A 16 4.56 -13.25 18.00
C LEU A 16 5.18 -14.44 18.75
N THR A 17 4.56 -14.89 19.84
CA THR A 17 4.83 -16.22 20.35
C THR A 17 4.31 -17.14 19.26
N LEU A 18 5.19 -17.48 18.31
CA LEU A 18 5.22 -18.84 17.85
C LEU A 18 5.23 -19.66 19.14
N GLY A 19 4.08 -20.25 19.46
CA GLY A 19 3.98 -21.26 20.50
C GLY A 19 5.04 -22.32 20.27
N ASN A 20 5.26 -23.17 21.27
CA ASN A 20 6.23 -24.25 21.19
C ASN A 20 6.16 -24.95 19.82
N PRO A 21 7.28 -25.36 19.21
CA PRO A 21 7.30 -26.00 17.90
C PRO A 21 6.44 -27.28 17.96
N GLY A 22 5.18 -27.17 17.53
CA GLY A 22 4.14 -28.18 17.79
C GLY A 22 2.74 -27.60 18.01
N ASP A 23 2.62 -26.35 18.47
CA ASP A 23 1.34 -25.66 18.59
C ASP A 23 0.94 -25.09 17.23
N THR A 24 -0.13 -25.64 16.67
CA THR A 24 -0.76 -25.08 15.46
C THR A 24 -1.31 -23.71 15.87
N PRO A 25 -0.90 -22.60 15.23
CA PRO A 25 -1.41 -21.29 15.62
C PRO A 25 -2.92 -21.28 15.50
N GLU A 26 -3.62 -20.73 16.49
CA GLU A 26 -5.07 -20.62 16.40
C GLU A 26 -5.44 -19.85 15.12
N PRO A 27 -6.46 -20.30 14.37
CA PRO A 27 -6.85 -19.69 13.10
C PRO A 27 -7.02 -18.16 13.19
N ARG A 28 -7.49 -17.65 14.34
CA ARG A 28 -7.63 -16.21 14.63
C ARG A 28 -6.31 -15.44 14.65
N MET A 29 -5.23 -16.04 15.16
CA MET A 29 -3.90 -15.39 15.16
C MET A 29 -3.34 -15.28 13.73
N ILE A 30 -3.56 -16.29 12.90
CA ILE A 30 -3.15 -16.27 11.48
C ILE A 30 -3.96 -15.21 10.73
N TYR A 31 -5.26 -15.11 11.00
CA TYR A 31 -6.14 -14.11 10.40
C TYR A 31 -5.72 -12.68 10.77
N ASN A 32 -5.52 -12.40 12.06
CA ASN A 32 -5.04 -11.11 12.55
C ASN A 32 -3.68 -10.70 11.95
N GLY A 33 -2.75 -11.65 11.82
CA GLY A 33 -1.47 -11.41 11.16
C GLY A 33 -1.62 -11.06 9.67
N ARG A 34 -2.55 -11.70 8.96
CA ARG A 34 -2.83 -11.42 7.55
C ARG A 34 -3.51 -10.05 7.36
N CYS A 35 -4.43 -9.67 8.26
CA CYS A 35 -5.08 -8.36 8.22
C CYS A 35 -4.07 -7.21 8.34
N VAL A 36 -3.13 -7.30 9.29
CA VAL A 36 -2.07 -6.30 9.47
C VAL A 36 -1.18 -6.15 8.22
N VAL A 37 -0.87 -7.25 7.54
CA VAL A 37 -0.07 -7.21 6.30
C VAL A 37 -0.83 -6.54 5.16
N VAL A 38 -2.12 -6.82 5.02
CA VAL A 38 -2.98 -6.19 3.98
C VAL A 38 -3.16 -4.70 4.26
N GLU A 39 -3.41 -4.31 5.51
CA GLU A 39 -3.53 -2.91 5.92
C GLU A 39 -2.25 -2.11 5.63
N ALA A 40 -1.09 -2.66 5.99
CA ALA A 40 0.21 -2.03 5.69
C ALA A 40 0.45 -1.90 4.18
N TYR A 41 -0.01 -2.89 3.38
CA TYR A 41 0.09 -2.83 1.93
C TYR A 41 -0.81 -1.76 1.32
N ILE A 42 -2.07 -1.65 1.79
CA ILE A 42 -3.02 -0.59 1.43
C ILE A 42 -2.42 0.79 1.73
N GLU A 43 -1.92 1.00 2.95
CA GLU A 43 -1.32 2.27 3.36
C GLU A 43 -0.08 2.64 2.51
N ASN A 44 0.76 1.66 2.19
CA ASN A 44 1.88 1.89 1.27
C ASN A 44 1.40 2.29 -0.14
N LEU A 45 0.34 1.69 -0.66
CA LEU A 45 -0.24 2.06 -1.96
C LEU A 45 -0.87 3.46 -1.95
N LYS A 46 -1.59 3.81 -0.87
CA LYS A 46 -2.18 5.14 -0.66
C LYS A 46 -1.15 6.25 -0.69
N ASN A 47 0.07 5.99 -0.21
CA ASN A 47 1.16 6.95 -0.25
C ASN A 47 1.84 7.03 -1.62
N LYS A 48 2.07 5.88 -2.28
CA LYS A 48 2.81 5.82 -3.55
C LYS A 48 2.03 6.31 -4.76
N ILE A 49 0.73 6.02 -4.84
CA ILE A 49 -0.08 6.39 -6.01
C ILE A 49 -0.14 7.91 -6.21
N PRO A 50 -0.40 8.74 -5.17
CA PRO A 50 -0.33 10.19 -5.28
C PRO A 50 1.05 10.72 -5.69
N GLU A 51 2.13 10.15 -5.15
CA GLU A 51 3.50 10.52 -5.51
C GLU A 51 3.79 10.26 -7.01
N ILE A 52 3.37 9.10 -7.52
CA ILE A 52 3.48 8.76 -8.93
C ILE A 52 2.63 9.72 -9.78
N LYS A 53 1.38 10.01 -9.39
CA LYS A 53 0.52 10.98 -10.10
C LYS A 53 1.19 12.35 -10.18
N SER A 54 1.73 12.85 -9.07
CA SER A 54 2.43 14.14 -9.03
C SER A 54 3.64 14.16 -9.97
N THR A 55 4.45 13.10 -9.96
CA THR A 55 5.61 12.96 -10.86
C THR A 55 5.18 12.96 -12.32
N LEU A 56 4.09 12.26 -12.67
CA LEU A 56 3.59 12.22 -14.03
C LEU A 56 3.06 13.57 -14.52
N ILE A 57 2.43 14.36 -13.63
CA ILE A 57 2.02 15.74 -13.93
C ILE A 57 3.26 16.60 -14.24
N ALA A 58 4.28 16.57 -13.39
CA ALA A 58 5.51 17.33 -13.60
C ALA A 58 6.25 16.94 -14.89
N LEU A 59 6.27 15.64 -15.22
CA LEU A 59 6.82 15.16 -16.49
C LEU A 59 6.01 15.67 -17.68
N ASN A 60 4.67 15.67 -17.60
CA ASN A 60 3.82 16.19 -18.65
C ASN A 60 4.02 17.70 -18.88
N ASP A 61 4.23 18.47 -17.81
CA ASP A 61 4.54 19.90 -17.88
C ASP A 61 5.91 20.13 -18.54
N THR A 62 6.92 19.34 -18.16
CA THR A 62 8.25 19.37 -18.78
C THR A 62 8.18 19.07 -20.28
N ILE A 63 7.40 18.05 -20.68
CA ILE A 63 7.19 17.71 -22.09
C ILE A 63 6.47 18.85 -22.83
N SER A 64 5.57 19.58 -22.16
CA SER A 64 4.88 20.73 -22.74
C SER A 64 5.83 21.91 -22.96
N GLN A 65 6.80 22.12 -22.06
CA GLN A 65 7.88 23.09 -22.26
C GLN A 65 8.80 22.68 -23.41
N MET A 66 9.20 21.41 -23.48
CA MET A 66 9.99 20.87 -24.60
C MET A 66 9.29 21.05 -25.95
N ALA A 67 7.96 20.94 -25.98
CA ALA A 67 7.18 21.14 -27.20
C ALA A 67 7.22 22.57 -27.74
N SER A 68 7.60 23.53 -26.90
CA SER A 68 7.74 24.95 -27.26
C SER A 68 9.16 25.29 -27.73
N ASP A 69 10.13 24.38 -27.56
CA ASP A 69 11.49 24.53 -28.05
C ASP A 69 11.58 24.03 -29.51
N PRO A 70 11.85 24.92 -30.49
CA PRO A 70 11.92 24.55 -31.91
C PRO A 70 13.12 23.64 -32.25
N THR A 71 14.10 23.51 -31.35
CA THR A 71 15.24 22.60 -31.52
C THR A 71 14.90 21.16 -31.15
N VAL A 72 13.81 20.94 -30.41
CA VAL A 72 13.35 19.60 -30.03
C VAL A 72 12.52 18.99 -31.15
N PRO A 73 12.91 17.83 -31.70
CA PRO A 73 12.13 17.19 -32.75
C PRO A 73 10.72 16.79 -32.27
N PRO A 74 9.65 17.11 -33.03
CA PRO A 74 8.27 16.80 -32.62
C PRO A 74 8.02 15.31 -32.34
N VAL A 75 8.73 14.42 -33.03
CA VAL A 75 8.65 12.97 -32.82
C VAL A 75 9.11 12.55 -31.42
N VAL A 76 10.06 13.27 -30.82
CA VAL A 76 10.54 13.00 -29.45
C VAL A 76 9.45 13.36 -28.46
N VAL A 77 8.88 14.56 -28.59
CA VAL A 77 7.75 15.03 -27.76
C VAL A 77 6.58 14.06 -27.84
N ALA A 78 6.20 13.62 -29.04
CA ALA A 78 5.10 12.69 -29.25
C ALA A 78 5.34 11.34 -28.55
N ARG A 79 6.55 10.77 -28.65
CA ARG A 79 6.91 9.51 -27.96
C ARG A 79 6.87 9.64 -26.45
N LEU A 80 7.38 10.75 -25.91
CA LEU A 80 7.35 11.03 -24.48
C LEU A 80 5.91 11.17 -23.97
N ARG A 81 5.05 11.91 -24.69
CA ARG A 81 3.62 12.03 -24.35
C ARG A 81 2.94 10.68 -24.30
N ILE A 82 3.15 9.80 -25.29
CA ILE A 82 2.59 8.45 -25.30
C ILE A 82 3.04 7.66 -24.06
N GLY A 83 4.32 7.76 -23.70
CA GLY A 83 4.86 7.12 -22.50
C GLY A 83 4.16 7.60 -21.23
N VAL A 84 4.08 8.91 -21.03
CA VAL A 84 3.44 9.53 -19.87
C VAL A 84 1.94 9.21 -19.81
N SER A 85 1.21 9.27 -20.93
CA SER A 85 -0.21 8.89 -20.99
C SER A 85 -0.44 7.44 -20.57
N ARG A 86 0.39 6.50 -21.05
CA ARG A 86 0.31 5.09 -20.64
C ARG A 86 0.56 4.92 -19.14
N HIS A 87 1.50 5.68 -18.58
CA HIS A 87 1.74 5.63 -17.13
C HIS A 87 0.58 6.22 -16.34
N PHE A 88 -0.05 7.30 -16.80
CA PHE A 88 -1.27 7.83 -16.20
C PHE A 88 -2.39 6.79 -16.17
N GLU A 89 -2.67 6.13 -17.29
CA GLU A 89 -3.69 5.08 -17.38
C GLU A 89 -3.44 3.98 -16.36
N ARG A 90 -2.19 3.48 -16.26
CA ARG A 90 -1.81 2.47 -15.27
C ARG A 90 -2.02 2.95 -13.84
N THR A 91 -1.66 4.19 -13.55
CA THR A 91 -1.83 4.77 -12.21
C THR A 91 -3.30 4.96 -11.84
N VAL A 92 -4.17 5.26 -12.82
CA VAL A 92 -5.63 5.27 -12.63
C VAL A 92 -6.14 3.86 -12.31
N THR A 93 -5.75 2.85 -13.10
CA THR A 93 -6.13 1.45 -12.81
C THR A 93 -5.66 1.01 -11.43
N GLN A 94 -4.43 1.37 -11.02
CA GLN A 94 -3.92 1.07 -9.68
C GLN A 94 -4.73 1.75 -8.58
N GLN A 95 -5.22 2.97 -8.81
CA GLN A 95 -6.11 3.66 -7.87
C GLN A 95 -7.45 2.93 -7.71
N ASP A 96 -8.02 2.43 -8.80
CA ASP A 96 -9.29 1.69 -8.77
C ASP A 96 -9.11 0.33 -8.08
N MET A 97 -8.01 -0.36 -8.36
CA MET A 97 -7.66 -1.60 -7.65
C MET A 97 -7.45 -1.38 -6.15
N LEU A 98 -6.81 -0.27 -5.76
CA LEU A 98 -6.63 0.09 -4.35
C LEU A 98 -7.99 0.32 -3.68
N ARG A 99 -8.90 1.05 -4.31
CA ARG A 99 -10.24 1.31 -3.78
C ARG A 99 -11.02 0.00 -3.56
N ASN A 100 -10.99 -0.89 -4.54
CA ASN A 100 -11.62 -2.21 -4.41
C ASN A 100 -10.97 -3.05 -3.30
N LEU A 101 -9.65 -2.95 -3.12
CA LEU A 101 -8.96 -3.63 -2.02
C LEU A 101 -9.34 -3.07 -0.64
N GLU A 102 -9.51 -1.74 -0.53
CA GLU A 102 -9.99 -1.09 0.69
C GLU A 102 -11.43 -1.52 1.04
N GLU A 103 -12.31 -1.62 0.04
CA GLU A 103 -13.68 -2.09 0.21
C GLU A 103 -13.72 -3.56 0.69
N GLN A 104 -12.99 -4.46 0.01
CA GLN A 104 -12.90 -5.87 0.41
C GLN A 104 -12.30 -6.06 1.81
N TYR A 105 -11.27 -5.29 2.15
CA TYR A 105 -10.67 -5.35 3.48
C TYR A 105 -11.67 -4.91 4.56
N LYS A 106 -12.44 -3.86 4.29
CA LYS A 106 -13.47 -3.36 5.20
C LYS A 106 -14.57 -4.41 5.44
N GLU A 107 -15.08 -5.04 4.37
CA GLU A 107 -16.09 -6.09 4.47
C GLU A 107 -15.59 -7.27 5.33
N LEU A 108 -14.35 -7.73 5.11
CA LEU A 108 -13.74 -8.81 5.89
C LEU A 108 -13.58 -8.49 7.38
N VAL A 109 -13.30 -7.23 7.71
CA VAL A 109 -13.18 -6.77 9.10
C VAL A 109 -14.58 -6.63 9.75
N ASP A 110 -15.56 -6.13 9.00
CA ASP A 110 -16.93 -5.97 9.49
C ASP A 110 -17.60 -7.34 9.74
N GLU A 111 -17.44 -8.31 8.85
CA GLU A 111 -17.91 -9.70 9.00
C GLU A 111 -17.34 -10.37 10.27
N GLU A 112 -16.03 -10.21 10.54
CA GLU A 112 -15.41 -10.75 11.75
C GLU A 112 -16.00 -10.13 13.03
N ASN A 113 -16.29 -8.83 13.02
CA ASN A 113 -16.88 -8.15 14.17
C ASN A 113 -18.34 -8.55 14.44
N GLU A 114 -19.06 -9.04 13.42
CA GLU A 114 -20.42 -9.56 13.57
C GLU A 114 -20.45 -11.02 14.05
N GLU A 115 -19.52 -11.88 13.60
CA GLU A 115 -19.41 -13.27 14.10
C GLU A 115 -18.95 -13.38 15.57
N VAL A 116 -18.46 -12.28 16.16
CA VAL A 116 -17.96 -12.22 17.56
C VAL A 116 -19.04 -11.71 18.55
N LYS A 117 -20.25 -11.35 18.09
CA LYS A 117 -21.41 -10.98 18.95
C LYS A 117 -22.33 -12.14 19.24
#